data_AF-A0A7C7WCY8-F1
#
_entry.id   AF-A0A7C7WCY8-F1
#
_cell.length_a   1.000
_cell.length_b   1.000
_cell.length_c   1.000
_cell.angle_alpha   90.00
_cell.angle_beta   90.00
_cell.angle_gamma   90.00
#
_symmetry.space_group_name_H-M   'P 1'
#
loop_
_entity.id
_entity.type
_entity.pdbx_description
1 polymer ?
#
loop_
_entity_poly.entity_id
_entity_poly.type
_entity_poly.pdbx_seq_one_letter_code
_entity_poly.pdbx_strand_id
1 'polypeptide(L)' 'MRDEPLLIDCGTCTERHTDTCEDCVVTFICGRTPGDAVVVHLADFRAMRMLGEAGLVPPLRHSEGSAPGG' A
#
# COMPACT_ATOMS: atom_id res chain seq x y z
N MET A 1 11.61 -14.22 14.37
CA MET A 1 11.38 -14.28 12.92
C MET A 1 11.38 -12.84 12.46
N ARG A 2 12.37 -12.40 11.68
CA ARG A 2 12.23 -11.11 10.99
C ARG A 2 11.28 -11.42 9.85
N ASP A 3 10.05 -10.89 9.92
CA ASP A 3 9.17 -10.88 8.77
C ASP A 3 9.91 -10.19 7.63
N GLU A 4 9.97 -10.87 6.48
CA GLU A 4 10.39 -10.25 5.23
C GLU A 4 9.52 -9.00 5.04
N PRO A 5 10.10 -7.82 4.77
CA PRO A 5 9.29 -6.63 4.53
C PRO A 5 8.39 -6.88 3.31
N LEU A 6 7.09 -6.59 3.44
CA LEU A 6 6.21 -6.51 2.28
C LEU A 6 6.72 -5.41 1.35
N LEU A 7 7.22 -5.81 0.18
CA LEU A 7 7.60 -4.89 -0.89
C LEU A 7 6.39 -4.68 -1.80
N ILE A 8 6.03 -3.41 -2.03
CA ILE A 8 5.01 -3.03 -3.02
C ILE A 8 5.73 -2.22 -4.10
N ASP A 9 5.81 -2.78 -5.30
CA ASP A 9 6.37 -2.09 -6.46
C ASP A 9 5.26 -1.71 -7.45
N CYS A 10 4.88 -0.43 -7.41
CA CYS A 10 3.89 0.11 -8.34
C CYS A 10 4.34 0.07 -9.80
N GLY A 11 5.62 -0.18 -10.09
CA GLY A 11 6.17 -0.38 -11.44
C GLY A 11 5.85 -1.76 -12.03
N THR A 12 5.70 -2.80 -11.20
CA THR A 12 5.42 -4.18 -11.62
C THR A 12 4.00 -4.65 -11.29
N CYS A 13 3.23 -3.85 -10.54
CA CYS A 13 1.84 -4.14 -10.19
C CYS A 13 0.93 -4.27 -11.42
N THR A 14 0.15 -5.35 -11.52
CA THR A 14 -0.80 -5.57 -12.65
C THR A 14 -1.96 -4.59 -12.65
N GLU A 15 -2.31 -4.04 -11.49
CA GLU A 15 -3.38 -3.04 -11.32
C GLU A 15 -2.92 -1.63 -11.73
N ARG A 16 -1.67 -1.47 -12.17
CA ARG A 16 -1.16 -0.18 -12.60
C ARG A 16 -1.99 0.37 -13.76
N HIS A 17 -2.35 1.64 -13.65
CA HIS A 17 -3.18 2.37 -14.64
C HIS A 17 -4.64 1.90 -14.73
N THR A 18 -5.13 1.15 -13.73
CA THR A 18 -6.57 0.90 -13.57
C THR A 18 -7.16 1.82 -12.49
N ASP A 19 -8.49 1.85 -12.37
CA ASP A 19 -9.21 2.59 -11.33
C ASP A 19 -8.80 2.16 -9.91
N THR A 20 -8.19 0.98 -9.74
CA THR A 20 -7.60 0.54 -8.47
C THR A 20 -6.53 1.53 -7.98
N CYS A 21 -5.76 2.15 -8.87
CA CYS A 21 -4.71 3.11 -8.50
C CYS A 21 -5.27 4.43 -7.96
N GLU A 22 -6.47 4.84 -8.36
CA GLU A 22 -7.09 6.09 -7.89
C GLU A 22 -7.45 6.02 -6.40
N ASP A 23 -7.83 4.82 -5.93
CA ASP A 23 -8.15 4.53 -4.52
C ASP A 23 -6.96 3.91 -3.75
N CYS A 24 -5.78 3.82 -4.37
CA CYS A 24 -4.61 3.21 -3.75
C CYS A 24 -3.83 4.23 -2.92
N VAL A 25 -3.69 3.99 -1.61
CA VAL A 25 -2.86 4.82 -0.71
C VAL A 25 -1.40 4.96 -1.19
N VAL A 26 -0.86 3.94 -1.87
CA VAL A 26 0.53 3.93 -2.33
C VAL A 26 0.74 4.95 -3.46
N THR A 27 -0.27 5.21 -4.29
CA THR A 27 -0.24 6.30 -5.29
C THR A 27 0.04 7.64 -4.62
N PHE A 28 -0.63 7.92 -3.50
CA PHE A 28 -0.42 9.15 -2.74
C PHE A 28 0.95 9.19 -2.06
N ILE A 29 1.48 8.06 -1.60
CA ILE A 29 2.81 8.00 -0.99
C ILE A 29 3.90 8.24 -2.04
N CYS A 30 3.82 7.56 -3.18
CA CYS A 30 4.80 7.68 -4.28
C CYS A 30 4.72 9.03 -5.01
N GLY A 31 3.56 9.71 -4.97
CA GLY A 31 3.38 11.05 -5.56
C GLY A 31 4.01 12.19 -4.75
N ARG A 32 4.54 11.92 -3.55
CA ARG A 32 5.19 12.91 -2.68
C ARG A 32 6.67 13.09 -3.04
N THR A 33 7.25 14.18 -2.54
CA THR A 33 8.70 14.41 -2.70
C THR A 33 9.50 13.31 -2.00
N PRO A 34 10.48 12.69 -2.68
CA PRO A 34 11.33 11.68 -2.07
C PRO A 34 12.02 12.21 -0.81
N GLY A 35 12.00 11.42 0.26
CA GLY A 35 12.58 11.79 1.57
C GLY A 35 11.59 12.42 2.55
N ASP A 36 10.39 12.79 2.11
CA ASP A 36 9.34 13.24 3.01
C ASP A 36 8.80 12.07 3.86
N ALA A 37 8.75 12.27 5.17
CA ALA A 37 8.16 11.29 6.07
C ALA A 37 6.63 11.20 5.91
N VAL A 38 6.11 9.98 5.91
CA VAL A 38 4.68 9.72 6.10
C VAL A 38 4.42 9.66 7.61
N VAL A 39 3.72 10.66 8.13
CA VAL A 39 3.39 10.75 9.55
C VAL A 39 1.93 10.34 9.75
N VAL A 40 1.70 9.41 10.67
CA VAL A 40 0.38 8.94 11.07
C VAL A 40 0.27 9.07 12.59
N HIS A 41 -0.79 9.73 13.08
CA HIS A 41 -0.99 9.82 14.53
C HIS A 41 -1.42 8.46 15.10
N LEU A 42 -1.06 8.20 16.35
CA LEU A 42 -1.38 6.95 17.02
C LEU A 42 -2.89 6.67 17.06
N ALA A 43 -3.71 7.71 17.23
CA ALA A 43 -5.17 7.58 17.21
C ALA A 43 -5.67 7.12 15.83
N ASP A 44 -5.17 7.72 14.75
CA ASP A 44 -5.53 7.36 13.37
C ASP A 44 -5.09 5.94 13.04
N PHE A 45 -3.86 5.56 13.44
CA PHE A 45 -3.37 4.19 13.27
C PHE A 45 -4.28 3.17 13.94
N ARG A 46 -4.72 3.45 15.18
CA ARG A 46 -5.65 2.58 15.90
C ARG A 46 -7.01 2.48 15.19
N ALA A 47 -7.54 3.60 14.71
CA ALA A 47 -8.78 3.62 13.96
C ALA A 47 -8.69 2.78 12.68
N MET A 48 -7.64 2.97 11.87
CA MET A 48 -7.39 2.18 10.66
C MET A 48 -7.28 0.68 10.97
N ARG A 49 -6.58 0.31 12.06
CA ARG A 49 -6.48 -1.08 12.51
C ARG A 49 -7.85 -1.66 12.85
N MET A 50 -8.68 -0.93 13.60
CA MET A 50 -10.03 -1.38 13.97
C MET A 50 -10.93 -1.54 12.74
N LEU A 51 -10.85 -0.62 11.78
CA LEU A 51 -11.59 -0.75 10.52
C LEU A 51 -11.11 -1.97 9.72
N GLY A 52 -9.80 -2.24 9.72
CA GLY A 52 -9.21 -3.45 9.13
C GLY A 52 -9.74 -4.74 9.75
N GLU A 53 -9.75 -4.82 11.08
CA GLU A 53 -10.28 -5.98 11.81
C GLU A 53 -11.78 -6.18 11.56
N ALA A 54 -12.54 -5.11 11.32
CA ALA A 54 -13.96 -5.15 10.99
C ALA A 54 -14.27 -5.42 9.50
N GLY A 55 -13.25 -5.50 8.63
CA GLY A 55 -13.43 -5.69 7.18
C GLY A 55 -13.98 -4.45 6.45
N LEU A 56 -13.80 -3.26 7.03
CA LEU A 56 -14.31 -1.98 6.49
C LEU A 56 -13.27 -1.23 5.65
N VAL A 57 -12.08 -1.81 5.45
CA VAL A 57 -11.05 -1.28 4.55
C VAL A 57 -10.82 -2.27 3.40
N PRO A 58 -10.44 -1.79 2.20
CA PRO A 58 -10.06 -2.67 1.12
C PRO A 58 -8.90 -3.60 1.52
N PRO A 59 -8.90 -4.88 1.09
CA PRO A 59 -7.75 -5.75 1.26
C PRO A 59 -6.56 -5.26 0.41
N LEU A 60 -5.39 -5.90 0.57
CA LEU A 60 -4.25 -5.65 -0.32
C LEU A 60 -4.64 -6.01 -1.76
N ARG A 61 -4.69 -5.01 -2.63
CA ARG A 61 -5.00 -5.16 -4.07
C ARG A 61 -3.75 -5.29 -4.94
N HIS A 62 -2.56 -5.16 -4.35
CA HIS A 62 -1.31 -5.35 -5.07
C HIS A 62 -1.19 -6.80 -5.54
N SER A 63 -0.97 -6.95 -6.84
CA SER A 63 -0.61 -8.20 -7.47
C SER A 63 0.58 -7.95 -8.39
N GLU A 64 1.64 -8.71 -8.18
CA GLU A 64 2.80 -8.65 -9.06
C GLU A 64 2.40 -9.20 -10.43
N GLY A 65 2.68 -8.45 -11.49
CA GLY A 65 2.76 -9.03 -12.82
C GLY A 65 3.94 -9.98 -12.81
N SER A 66 3.81 -11.17 -13.40
CA SER A 66 4.94 -12.10 -13.54
C SER A 66 6.10 -11.42 -14.29
N ALA A 67 7.01 -10.81 -13.53
CA ALA A 67 8.36 -10.49 -13.90
C ALA A 67 9.24 -11.42 -13.06
N PRO A 68 10.25 -12.08 -13.64
CA PRO A 68 11.04 -13.07 -12.93
C PRO A 68 11.70 -12.42 -11.71
N GLY A 69 11.53 -13.04 -10.54
CA GLY A 69 12.09 -12.54 -9.29
C GLY A 69 13.59 -12.26 -9.39
N GLY A 70 14.00 -11.19 -8.73
CA GLY A 70 15.38 -10.77 -8.53
C GLY A 70 15.51 -9.94 -7.28
#